data_AF-A0AAN0J329-F1
#
_entry.id   AF-A0AAN0J329-F1
#
_cell.length_a   1.000
_cell.length_b   1.000
_cell.length_c   1.000
_cell.angle_alpha   90.00
_cell.angle_beta   90.00
_cell.angle_gamma   90.00
#
_symmetry.space_group_name_H-M   'P 1'
#
loop_
_entity.id
_entity.type
_entity.pdbx_description
1 polymer ?
#
loop_
_entity_poly.entity_id
_entity_poly.type
_entity_poly.pdbx_seq_one_letter_code
_entity_poly.pdbx_strand_id
1 'polypeptide(L)'
;MEGGVFKWITFQEILFLFISCSVLAFLLRSQDSLEFKLVLNVTTEERAARENYANQKFPLRNEKLPLPIVTDLESDGQTDVILVSADKVLNVYSRHYTPSYLGHHGIKHSNKNVSLSKTSRVVAMTTGFLQPYQSVVQVRKQVIAVLYSDWTLSCYNHNLKLMWSQKLNEKEIPISSEASLLVSAISIKKSPAGVILVGGRINGNYDNNNNNDNIGGDSDKRRMRRGAEQEKMEHQKLESLGHYCTYAVSGKTGELLWKHEPGDFEVHPAYDIGLSSFTHFKLLFHKYLLHEGEVSWHQYSSAIRQIMPHSWTDDFDTKLELAQFNKDKKKSDEPGVTDHKGVSLTYRL
;
A
#
# COMPACT_ATOMS: atom_id res chain seq x y z
N MET A 1 80.84 -37.73 -33.10
CA MET A 1 79.83 -38.51 -32.35
C MET A 1 79.86 -37.98 -30.93
N GLU A 2 78.84 -37.20 -30.58
CA GLU A 2 78.73 -36.50 -29.30
C GLU A 2 78.41 -37.49 -28.18
N GLY A 3 79.20 -37.46 -27.11
CA GLY A 3 79.02 -38.29 -25.93
C GLY A 3 77.88 -37.77 -25.06
N GLY A 4 76.74 -38.47 -25.09
CA GLY A 4 75.63 -38.24 -24.18
C GLY A 4 75.95 -38.75 -22.77
N VAL A 5 76.20 -37.82 -21.85
CA VAL A 5 76.33 -38.12 -20.42
C VAL A 5 74.93 -38.29 -19.83
N PHE A 6 74.50 -39.53 -19.60
CA PHE A 6 73.32 -39.84 -18.81
C PHE A 6 73.62 -39.51 -17.34
N LYS A 7 73.17 -38.33 -16.87
CA LYS A 7 73.17 -37.98 -15.45
C LYS A 7 72.12 -38.84 -14.73
N TRP A 8 72.56 -39.61 -13.74
CA TRP A 8 71.68 -40.32 -12.83
C TRP A 8 70.93 -39.31 -11.97
N ILE A 9 69.62 -39.32 -12.07
CA ILE A 9 68.72 -38.52 -11.23
C ILE A 9 68.95 -38.92 -9.78
N THR A 10 69.21 -37.92 -8.94
CA THR A 10 69.46 -38.12 -7.51
C THR A 10 68.14 -38.29 -6.76
N PHE A 11 68.16 -39.07 -5.67
CA PHE A 11 66.96 -39.30 -4.85
C PHE A 11 66.29 -38.00 -4.37
N GLN A 12 67.06 -36.94 -4.18
CA GLN A 12 66.56 -35.61 -3.82
C GLN A 12 65.70 -34.98 -4.93
N GLU A 13 66.07 -35.13 -6.20
CA GLU A 13 65.30 -34.60 -7.33
C GLU A 13 63.94 -35.31 -7.47
N ILE A 14 63.91 -36.62 -7.21
CA ILE A 14 62.66 -37.41 -7.19
C ILE A 14 61.76 -36.94 -6.04
N LEU A 15 62.32 -36.70 -4.85
CA LEU A 15 61.58 -36.20 -3.70
C LEU A 15 60.98 -34.81 -3.96
N PHE A 16 61.77 -33.90 -4.55
CA PHE A 16 61.29 -32.55 -4.92
C PHE A 16 60.17 -32.60 -5.95
N LEU A 17 60.27 -33.48 -6.94
CA LEU A 17 59.23 -33.65 -7.96
C LEU A 17 57.96 -34.22 -7.34
N PHE A 18 58.07 -35.17 -6.41
CA PHE A 18 56.93 -35.75 -5.70
C PHE A 18 56.21 -34.73 -4.81
N ILE A 19 56.97 -33.90 -4.09
CA ILE A 19 56.43 -32.81 -3.27
C ILE A 19 55.76 -31.76 -4.15
N SER A 20 56.42 -31.36 -5.25
CA SER A 20 55.86 -30.42 -6.24
C SER A 20 54.54 -30.92 -6.82
N CYS A 21 54.48 -32.17 -7.29
CA CYS A 21 53.26 -32.77 -7.80
C CYS A 21 52.18 -32.91 -6.73
N SER A 22 52.54 -33.19 -5.47
CA SER A 22 51.58 -33.27 -4.37
C SER A 22 50.98 -31.90 -4.03
N VAL A 23 51.80 -30.85 -4.05
CA VAL A 23 51.32 -29.46 -3.86
C VAL A 23 50.47 -29.02 -5.03
N LEU A 24 50.86 -29.35 -6.27
CA LEU A 24 50.07 -29.04 -7.46
C LEU A 24 48.72 -29.77 -7.45
N ALA A 25 48.70 -31.05 -7.04
CA ALA A 25 47.47 -31.82 -6.88
C ALA A 25 46.58 -31.28 -5.75
N PHE A 26 47.17 -30.77 -4.67
CA PHE A 26 46.44 -30.11 -3.59
C PHE A 26 45.83 -28.78 -4.05
N LEU A 27 46.55 -27.99 -4.86
CA LEU A 27 46.08 -26.72 -5.42
C LEU A 27 45.06 -26.90 -6.55
N LEU A 28 45.17 -27.97 -7.34
CA LEU A 28 44.23 -28.34 -8.42
C LEU A 28 43.03 -29.14 -7.93
N ARG A 29 43.00 -29.53 -6.65
CA ARG A 29 41.81 -30.13 -6.04
C ARG A 29 40.69 -29.12 -6.19
N SER A 30 39.69 -29.46 -7.01
CA SER A 30 38.58 -28.59 -7.36
C SER A 30 38.05 -27.94 -6.09
N GLN A 31 38.18 -26.61 -6.03
CA GLN A 31 37.51 -25.83 -4.99
C GLN A 31 36.04 -26.21 -5.01
N ASP A 32 35.54 -26.57 -3.83
CA ASP A 32 34.22 -27.15 -3.63
C ASP A 32 33.18 -26.51 -4.55
N SER A 33 32.52 -27.33 -5.37
CA SER A 33 31.43 -26.86 -6.21
C SER A 33 30.29 -26.43 -5.29
N LEU A 34 30.19 -25.13 -5.02
CA LEU A 34 29.08 -24.55 -4.28
C LEU A 34 27.83 -24.61 -5.17
N GLU A 35 27.05 -25.67 -5.00
CA GLU A 35 25.76 -25.80 -5.66
C GLU A 35 24.70 -25.04 -4.83
N PHE A 36 24.33 -23.86 -5.30
CA PHE A 36 23.26 -23.07 -4.69
C PHE A 36 21.91 -23.67 -5.09
N LYS A 37 21.33 -24.47 -4.20
CA LYS A 37 19.97 -24.98 -4.39
C LYS A 37 18.96 -23.97 -3.85
N LEU A 38 18.13 -23.43 -4.72
CA LEU A 38 16.99 -22.61 -4.33
C LEU A 38 15.98 -23.51 -3.59
N VAL A 39 16.05 -23.52 -2.25
CA VAL A 39 15.04 -24.16 -1.42
C VAL A 39 13.97 -23.11 -1.11
N LEU A 40 12.97 -23.05 -1.98
CA LEU A 40 11.72 -22.36 -1.69
C LEU A 40 10.98 -23.21 -0.64
N ASN A 41 11.04 -22.82 0.64
CA ASN A 41 10.25 -23.40 1.74
C ASN A 41 8.75 -23.06 1.61
N VAL A 42 8.19 -23.16 0.42
CA VAL A 42 6.80 -22.82 0.10
C VAL A 42 5.84 -23.85 0.72
N THR A 43 6.28 -25.09 0.94
CA THR A 43 5.39 -26.20 1.32
C THR A 43 4.89 -26.15 2.76
N THR A 44 5.67 -25.64 3.71
CA THR A 44 5.25 -25.53 5.11
C THR A 44 4.38 -24.30 5.35
N GLU A 45 4.74 -23.16 4.74
CA GLU A 45 3.99 -21.92 4.86
C GLU A 45 2.65 -21.98 4.12
N GLU A 46 2.59 -22.61 2.93
CA GLU A 46 1.30 -22.82 2.24
C GLU A 46 0.35 -23.70 3.05
N ARG A 47 0.88 -24.71 3.76
CA ARG A 47 0.05 -25.62 4.54
C ARG A 47 -0.55 -24.92 5.76
N ALA A 48 0.27 -24.17 6.50
CA ALA A 48 -0.19 -23.32 7.61
C ALA A 48 -1.17 -22.25 7.12
N ALA A 49 -0.91 -21.63 5.96
CA ALA A 49 -1.81 -20.64 5.38
C ALA A 49 -3.17 -21.23 4.98
N ARG A 50 -3.19 -22.46 4.43
CA ARG A 50 -4.44 -23.15 4.05
C ARG A 50 -5.33 -23.45 5.24
N GLU A 51 -4.76 -23.82 6.38
CA GLU A 51 -5.54 -24.07 7.61
C GLU A 51 -6.25 -22.80 8.12
N ASN A 52 -5.70 -21.62 7.80
CA ASN A 52 -6.23 -20.33 8.22
C ASN A 52 -7.33 -19.76 7.29
N TYR A 53 -7.56 -20.33 6.11
CA TYR A 53 -8.62 -19.87 5.19
C TYR A 53 -9.99 -20.47 5.57
N ALA A 54 -11.05 -19.67 5.47
CA ALA A 54 -12.41 -20.15 5.78
C ALA A 54 -12.84 -21.35 4.92
N ASN A 55 -12.35 -21.43 3.68
CA ASN A 55 -12.62 -22.53 2.77
C ASN A 55 -11.52 -23.62 2.77
N GLN A 56 -10.48 -23.45 3.57
CA GLN A 56 -9.31 -24.32 3.72
C GLN A 56 -8.53 -24.65 2.42
N LYS A 57 -8.78 -23.90 1.33
CA LYS A 57 -8.24 -24.20 0.00
C LYS A 57 -7.56 -23.00 -0.63
N PHE A 58 -8.21 -21.85 -0.66
CA PHE A 58 -7.72 -20.65 -1.33
C PHE A 58 -8.17 -19.40 -0.57
N PRO A 59 -7.34 -18.34 -0.50
CA PRO A 59 -7.74 -17.12 0.18
C PRO A 59 -8.97 -16.52 -0.49
N LEU A 60 -10.01 -16.26 0.30
CA LEU A 60 -11.11 -15.40 -0.12
C LEU A 60 -10.61 -13.96 -0.34
N ARG A 61 -11.40 -13.12 -1.01
CA ARG A 61 -11.03 -11.73 -1.33
C ARG A 61 -10.63 -10.92 -0.08
N ASN A 62 -11.29 -11.17 1.04
CA ASN A 62 -11.03 -10.58 2.36
C ASN A 62 -9.96 -11.32 3.19
N GLU A 63 -9.41 -12.43 2.70
CA GLU A 63 -8.34 -13.20 3.38
C GLU A 63 -6.98 -13.04 2.69
N LYS A 64 -6.95 -12.36 1.53
CA LYS A 64 -5.72 -12.01 0.85
C LYS A 64 -4.86 -11.11 1.76
N LEU A 65 -3.60 -11.50 1.91
CA LEU A 65 -2.57 -10.72 2.59
C LEU A 65 -2.03 -9.63 1.65
N PRO A 66 -1.49 -8.52 2.19
CA PRO A 66 -0.85 -7.49 1.38
C PRO A 66 0.33 -8.07 0.60
N LEU A 67 0.60 -7.50 -0.57
CA LEU A 67 1.75 -7.86 -1.40
C LEU A 67 3.08 -7.60 -0.66
N PRO A 68 4.11 -8.43 -0.90
CA PRO A 68 5.43 -8.20 -0.32
C PRO A 68 6.03 -6.91 -0.88
N ILE A 69 6.73 -6.16 -0.03
CA ILE A 69 7.39 -4.91 -0.39
C ILE A 69 8.88 -5.16 -0.49
N VAL A 70 9.48 -4.71 -1.58
CA VAL A 70 10.92 -4.80 -1.83
C VAL A 70 11.48 -3.38 -1.80
N THR A 71 12.29 -3.07 -0.80
CA THR A 71 12.81 -1.72 -0.59
C THR A 71 14.11 -1.73 0.21
N ASP A 72 14.88 -0.66 0.12
CA ASP A 72 16.03 -0.41 1.02
C ASP A 72 15.53 0.38 2.24
N LEU A 73 15.38 -0.28 3.40
CA LEU A 73 14.84 0.36 4.61
C LEU A 73 15.85 1.29 5.29
N GLU A 74 17.13 0.97 5.22
CA GLU A 74 18.19 1.70 5.94
C GLU A 74 18.97 2.66 5.05
N SER A 75 18.70 2.68 3.74
CA SER A 75 19.43 3.44 2.72
C SER A 75 20.91 3.06 2.66
N ASP A 76 21.23 1.78 2.90
CA ASP A 76 22.59 1.23 2.86
C ASP A 76 22.95 0.61 1.51
N GLY A 77 22.05 0.69 0.53
CA GLY A 77 22.20 0.13 -0.81
C GLY A 77 21.82 -1.36 -0.89
N GLN A 78 21.31 -1.94 0.20
CA GLN A 78 20.89 -3.33 0.25
C GLN A 78 19.37 -3.44 0.16
N THR A 79 18.92 -4.54 -0.44
CA THR A 79 17.50 -4.76 -0.66
C THR A 79 16.93 -5.59 0.48
N ASP A 80 15.89 -5.06 1.11
CA ASP A 80 15.08 -5.73 2.11
C ASP A 80 13.76 -6.17 1.49
N VAL A 81 13.30 -7.36 1.89
CA VAL A 81 11.99 -7.90 1.52
C VAL A 81 11.12 -7.96 2.76
N ILE A 82 9.98 -7.29 2.71
CA ILE A 82 9.03 -7.15 3.81
C ILE A 82 7.78 -7.94 3.43
N LEU A 83 7.38 -8.89 4.27
CA LEU A 83 6.20 -9.70 4.05
C LEU A 83 5.45 -9.97 5.35
N VAL A 84 4.14 -10.15 5.23
CA VAL A 84 3.28 -10.54 6.33
C VAL A 84 2.90 -12.00 6.13
N SER A 85 3.18 -12.84 7.13
CA SER A 85 2.78 -14.25 7.13
C SER A 85 1.33 -14.41 7.56
N ALA A 86 0.71 -15.54 7.18
CA ALA A 86 -0.66 -15.89 7.59
C ALA A 86 -0.84 -15.92 9.12
N ASP A 87 0.22 -16.26 9.86
CA ASP A 87 0.27 -16.25 11.32
C ASP A 87 0.34 -14.83 11.93
N LYS A 88 0.11 -13.80 11.11
CA LYS A 88 0.13 -12.37 11.48
C LYS A 88 1.49 -11.95 12.04
N VAL A 89 2.55 -12.41 11.40
CA VAL A 89 3.93 -12.02 11.71
C VAL A 89 4.44 -11.16 10.56
N LEU A 90 4.95 -9.98 10.88
CA LEU A 90 5.67 -9.12 9.95
C LEU A 90 7.13 -9.54 9.94
N ASN A 91 7.63 -9.97 8.79
CA ASN A 91 9.00 -10.42 8.59
C ASN A 91 9.73 -9.45 7.65
N VAL A 92 10.98 -9.15 7.98
CA VAL A 92 11.91 -8.38 7.16
C VAL A 92 13.12 -9.25 6.91
N TYR A 93 13.34 -9.58 5.64
CA TYR A 93 14.47 -10.34 5.17
C TYR A 93 15.46 -9.39 4.49
N SER A 94 16.61 -9.19 5.12
CA SER A 94 17.70 -8.37 4.59
C SER A 94 18.79 -9.26 4.02
N ARG A 95 19.36 -8.84 2.88
CA ARG A 95 20.49 -9.52 2.24
C ARG A 95 21.73 -8.66 2.33
N HIS A 96 22.63 -8.99 3.26
CA HIS A 96 23.89 -8.29 3.40
C HIS A 96 25.00 -8.92 2.56
N TYR A 97 25.60 -8.11 1.68
CA TYR A 97 26.83 -8.45 0.98
C TYR A 97 28.00 -8.03 1.86
N THR A 98 28.71 -9.00 2.44
CA THR A 98 29.96 -8.68 3.12
C THR A 98 31.12 -8.77 2.11
N PRO A 99 31.83 -7.66 1.85
CA PRO A 99 32.99 -7.69 1.00
C PRO A 99 34.08 -8.52 1.70
N SER A 100 34.35 -9.71 1.18
CA SER A 100 35.48 -10.52 1.64
C SER A 100 36.69 -10.22 0.78
N TYR A 101 37.81 -9.91 1.42
CA TYR A 101 39.11 -9.68 0.77
C TYR A 101 39.67 -10.92 0.02
N LEU A 102 39.03 -12.10 0.15
CA LEU A 102 39.45 -13.38 -0.43
C LEU A 102 38.48 -13.91 -1.51
N GLY A 103 37.77 -13.04 -2.22
CA GLY A 103 36.95 -13.40 -3.40
C GLY A 103 35.63 -14.12 -3.12
N HIS A 104 35.39 -14.57 -1.89
CA HIS A 104 34.15 -15.22 -1.49
C HIS A 104 33.20 -14.19 -0.87
N HIS A 105 32.33 -13.60 -1.68
CA HIS A 105 31.28 -12.70 -1.19
C HIS A 105 30.39 -13.46 -0.21
N GLY A 106 30.50 -13.15 1.08
CA GLY A 106 29.64 -13.71 2.10
C GLY A 106 28.25 -13.10 1.97
N ILE A 107 27.23 -13.93 1.80
CA ILE A 107 25.83 -13.50 1.87
C ILE A 107 25.37 -13.75 3.30
N LYS A 108 25.21 -12.68 4.07
CA LYS A 108 24.62 -12.76 5.41
C LYS A 108 23.14 -12.43 5.32
N HIS A 109 22.32 -13.43 5.63
CA HIS A 109 20.87 -13.26 5.76
C HIS A 109 20.56 -12.76 7.16
N SER A 110 19.81 -11.66 7.26
CA SER A 110 19.24 -11.17 8.51
C SER A 110 17.72 -11.28 8.43
N ASN A 111 17.12 -11.90 9.43
CA ASN A 111 15.66 -11.99 9.55
C ASN A 111 15.25 -11.27 10.83
N LYS A 112 14.44 -10.23 10.70
CA LYS A 112 13.77 -9.56 11.81
C LYS A 112 12.28 -9.89 11.72
N ASN A 113 11.66 -10.23 12.84
CA ASN A 113 10.23 -10.50 12.87
C ASN A 113 9.53 -9.81 14.05
N VAL A 114 8.25 -9.50 13.87
CA VAL A 114 7.39 -8.97 14.94
C VAL A 114 5.99 -9.55 14.80
N SER A 115 5.43 -10.03 15.91
CA SER A 115 4.03 -10.46 15.95
C SER A 115 3.13 -9.24 15.87
N LEU A 116 2.17 -9.27 14.94
CA LEU A 116 1.14 -8.26 14.80
C LEU A 116 -0.07 -8.60 15.69
N SER A 117 -1.07 -7.71 15.69
CA SER A 117 -2.30 -7.93 16.44
C SER A 117 -2.98 -9.24 16.04
N LYS A 118 -3.30 -10.07 17.03
CA LYS A 118 -3.97 -11.37 16.80
C LYS A 118 -5.44 -11.22 16.43
N THR A 119 -6.09 -10.12 16.82
CA THR A 119 -7.54 -9.94 16.66
C THR A 119 -7.91 -9.50 15.26
N SER A 120 -7.12 -8.60 14.67
CA SER A 120 -7.43 -7.93 13.42
C SER A 120 -6.60 -8.52 12.27
N ARG A 121 -7.11 -8.51 11.04
CA ARG A 121 -6.31 -8.94 9.86
C ARG A 121 -5.54 -7.75 9.31
N VAL A 122 -4.42 -8.00 8.64
CA VAL A 122 -3.69 -6.97 7.91
C VAL A 122 -4.30 -6.82 6.52
N VAL A 123 -4.64 -5.60 6.13
CA VAL A 123 -5.28 -5.31 4.84
C VAL A 123 -4.28 -4.67 3.87
N ALA A 124 -3.54 -3.67 4.34
CA ALA A 124 -2.58 -2.96 3.52
C ALA A 124 -1.28 -2.73 4.30
N MET A 125 -0.17 -2.69 3.57
CA MET A 125 1.14 -2.36 4.07
C MET A 125 1.84 -1.45 3.07
N THR A 126 2.61 -0.48 3.54
CA THR A 126 3.46 0.35 2.67
C THR A 126 4.71 0.79 3.42
N THR A 127 5.71 1.24 2.67
CA THR A 127 6.90 1.88 3.22
C THR A 127 7.08 3.28 2.63
N GLY A 128 7.79 4.13 3.37
CA GLY A 128 8.18 5.42 2.85
C GLY A 128 8.98 6.24 3.84
N PHE A 129 9.30 7.47 3.43
CA PHE A 129 10.11 8.39 4.21
C PHE A 129 9.23 9.43 4.89
N LEU A 130 9.41 9.62 6.20
CA LEU A 130 8.77 10.70 6.96
C LEU A 130 9.52 12.03 6.85
N GLN A 131 10.83 11.97 6.58
CA GLN A 131 11.69 13.14 6.51
C GLN A 131 11.97 13.51 5.05
N PRO A 132 11.87 14.82 4.71
CA PRO A 132 12.21 15.28 3.39
C PRO A 132 13.71 15.05 3.14
N TYR A 133 14.05 14.82 1.88
CA TYR A 133 15.44 14.72 1.47
C TYR A 133 16.09 16.11 1.54
N GLN A 134 17.10 16.27 2.38
CA GLN A 134 17.80 17.55 2.54
C GLN A 134 19.15 17.58 1.82
N SER A 135 19.90 16.47 1.81
CA SER A 135 21.22 16.42 1.19
C SER A 135 21.66 15.00 0.80
N VAL A 136 22.65 14.91 -0.08
CA VAL A 136 23.25 13.65 -0.57
C VAL A 136 23.96 12.86 0.53
N VAL A 137 24.38 13.53 1.61
CA VAL A 137 25.04 12.91 2.75
C VAL A 137 24.03 12.34 3.75
N GLN A 138 22.75 12.73 3.65
CA GLN A 138 21.73 12.31 4.59
C GLN A 138 21.26 10.88 4.31
N VAL A 139 21.64 9.96 5.19
CA VAL A 139 21.05 8.61 5.23
C VAL A 139 19.65 8.71 5.82
N ARG A 140 18.64 8.42 5.00
CA ARG A 140 17.23 8.43 5.43
C ARG A 140 16.76 7.00 5.64
N LYS A 141 16.05 6.79 6.75
CA LYS A 141 15.46 5.49 7.05
C LYS A 141 13.97 5.50 6.73
N GLN A 142 13.49 4.41 6.15
CA GLN A 142 12.07 4.23 5.87
C GLN A 142 11.34 3.77 7.13
N VAL A 143 10.05 4.07 7.18
CA VAL A 143 9.10 3.51 8.15
C VAL A 143 8.17 2.56 7.43
N ILE A 144 7.63 1.61 8.18
CA ILE A 144 6.69 0.60 7.70
C ILE A 144 5.34 0.92 8.32
N ALA A 145 4.34 1.21 7.50
CA ALA A 145 2.98 1.45 7.94
C ALA A 145 2.13 0.21 7.62
N VAL A 146 1.37 -0.24 8.62
CA VAL A 146 0.52 -1.44 8.55
C VAL A 146 -0.91 -1.06 8.95
N LEU A 147 -1.86 -1.33 8.07
CA LEU A 147 -3.29 -1.09 8.29
C LEU A 147 -4.01 -2.41 8.56
N TYR A 148 -4.79 -2.40 9.63
CA TYR A 148 -5.62 -3.52 10.03
C TYR A 148 -7.08 -3.34 9.60
N SER A 149 -7.83 -4.43 9.58
CA SER A 149 -9.25 -4.43 9.20
C SER A 149 -10.17 -3.62 10.10
N ASP A 150 -9.77 -3.35 11.33
CA ASP A 150 -10.52 -2.58 12.33
C ASP A 150 -10.20 -1.08 12.29
N TRP A 151 -9.57 -0.60 11.21
CA TRP A 151 -9.06 0.76 11.06
C TRP A 151 -7.95 1.15 12.03
N THR A 152 -7.30 0.19 12.67
CA THR A 152 -6.06 0.45 13.40
C THR A 152 -4.92 0.63 12.39
N LEU A 153 -4.16 1.71 12.54
CA LEU A 153 -2.93 1.98 11.80
C LEU A 153 -1.76 1.88 12.77
N SER A 154 -0.81 1.00 12.49
CA SER A 154 0.44 0.91 13.24
C SER A 154 1.61 1.34 12.38
N CYS A 155 2.50 2.13 12.96
CA CYS A 155 3.74 2.57 12.33
C CYS A 155 4.93 1.93 13.04
N TYR A 156 5.78 1.26 12.27
CA TYR A 156 7.01 0.62 12.73
C TYR A 156 8.22 1.33 12.14
N ASN A 157 9.31 1.38 12.89
CA ASN A 157 10.58 1.83 12.36
C ASN A 157 11.29 0.73 11.54
N HIS A 158 12.41 1.09 10.89
CA HIS A 158 13.32 0.17 10.19
C HIS A 158 13.81 -1.05 11.00
N ASN A 159 13.69 -1.02 12.33
CA ASN A 159 14.06 -2.12 13.22
C ASN A 159 12.85 -2.91 13.74
N LEU A 160 11.67 -2.76 13.13
CA LEU A 160 10.42 -3.38 13.56
C LEU A 160 9.96 -3.01 14.98
N LYS A 161 10.48 -1.91 15.54
CA LYS A 161 9.98 -1.35 16.79
C LYS A 161 8.75 -0.50 16.49
N LEU A 162 7.67 -0.77 17.20
CA LEU A 162 6.44 0.02 17.14
C LEU A 162 6.75 1.47 17.57
N MET A 163 6.42 2.42 16.71
CA MET A 163 6.51 3.86 17.00
C MET A 163 5.21 4.34 17.65
N TRP A 164 4.08 4.01 17.05
CA TRP A 164 2.74 4.32 17.55
C TRP A 164 1.70 3.42 16.86
N SER A 165 0.52 3.36 17.46
CA SER A 165 -0.65 2.67 16.91
C SER A 165 -1.90 3.48 17.24
N GLN A 166 -2.73 3.75 16.23
CA GLN A 166 -3.92 4.60 16.36
C GLN A 166 -5.11 3.96 15.66
N LYS A 167 -6.28 3.92 16.32
CA LYS A 167 -7.55 3.56 15.68
C LYS A 167 -8.13 4.80 15.00
N LEU A 168 -8.42 4.70 13.70
CA LEU A 168 -8.84 5.84 12.86
C LEU A 168 -10.36 6.01 12.79
N ASN A 169 -11.11 4.90 12.83
CA ASN A 169 -12.55 4.91 12.75
C ASN A 169 -13.17 4.53 14.11
N GLU A 170 -14.05 5.41 14.61
CA GLU A 170 -14.79 5.19 15.87
C GLU A 170 -16.01 4.28 15.67
N LYS A 171 -16.59 4.24 14.46
CA LYS A 171 -17.85 3.54 14.16
C LYS A 171 -17.72 2.02 14.06
N GLU A 172 -16.51 1.48 14.27
CA GLU A 172 -16.19 0.04 14.27
C GLU A 172 -16.54 -0.73 12.97
N ILE A 173 -16.82 -0.02 11.88
CA ILE A 173 -17.13 -0.63 10.59
C ILE A 173 -15.83 -1.16 9.98
N PRO A 174 -15.69 -2.47 9.76
CA PRO A 174 -14.45 -3.04 9.26
C PRO A 174 -14.21 -2.70 7.79
N ILE A 175 -12.94 -2.69 7.40
CA ILE A 175 -12.55 -2.57 5.99
C ILE A 175 -12.97 -3.84 5.25
N SER A 176 -13.59 -3.64 4.09
CA SER A 176 -14.12 -4.69 3.22
C SER A 176 -13.03 -5.61 2.65
N SER A 177 -12.15 -5.06 1.83
CA SER A 177 -10.98 -5.72 1.25
C SER A 177 -10.04 -4.73 0.57
N GLU A 178 -10.59 -3.66 -0.02
CA GLU A 178 -9.83 -2.62 -0.72
C GLU A 178 -9.33 -1.56 0.27
N ALA A 179 -8.01 -1.44 0.38
CA ALA A 179 -7.37 -0.35 1.09
C ALA A 179 -6.02 0.02 0.47
N SER A 180 -5.66 1.28 0.63
CA SER A 180 -4.46 1.89 0.09
C SER A 180 -3.76 2.69 1.19
N LEU A 181 -2.44 2.59 1.24
CA LEU A 181 -1.60 3.35 2.16
C LEU A 181 -0.51 4.10 1.39
N LEU A 182 -0.20 5.30 1.85
CA LEU A 182 0.91 6.09 1.32
C LEU A 182 1.63 6.81 2.45
N VAL A 183 2.94 6.61 2.55
CA VAL A 183 3.81 7.32 3.50
C VAL A 183 4.58 8.40 2.75
N SER A 184 4.47 9.64 3.21
CA SER A 184 5.11 10.78 2.56
C SER A 184 5.81 11.71 3.53
N ALA A 185 6.88 12.34 3.04
CA ALA A 185 7.64 13.37 3.73
C ALA A 185 7.02 14.78 3.60
N ILE A 186 5.83 14.90 3.00
CA ILE A 186 5.13 16.18 2.90
C ILE A 186 4.77 16.67 4.30
N SER A 187 5.21 17.88 4.61
CA SER A 187 4.83 18.58 5.81
C SER A 187 3.52 19.34 5.57
N ILE A 188 2.50 19.03 6.36
CA ILE A 188 1.26 19.82 6.45
C ILE A 188 1.46 20.76 7.65
N LYS A 189 0.89 21.97 7.65
CA LYS A 189 1.08 22.96 8.74
C LYS A 189 0.89 22.39 10.16
N LYS A 190 0.06 21.35 10.31
CA LYS A 190 -0.22 20.64 11.57
C LYS A 190 0.74 19.47 11.89
N SER A 191 1.53 18.97 10.93
CA SER A 191 2.52 17.91 11.11
C SER A 191 3.84 18.23 10.40
N PRO A 192 4.88 18.65 11.15
CA PRO A 192 6.19 18.94 10.56
C PRO A 192 6.97 17.69 10.13
N ALA A 193 6.52 16.48 10.48
CA ALA A 193 7.31 15.25 10.40
C ALA A 193 6.73 14.22 9.40
N GLY A 194 6.17 14.70 8.29
CA GLY A 194 5.55 13.85 7.27
C GLY A 194 4.14 13.40 7.63
N VAL A 195 3.48 12.74 6.68
CA VAL A 195 2.08 12.32 6.77
C VAL A 195 1.93 10.92 6.20
N ILE A 196 1.07 10.14 6.85
CA ILE A 196 0.61 8.84 6.37
C ILE A 196 -0.85 9.01 5.94
N LEU A 197 -1.11 8.67 4.69
CA LEU A 197 -2.43 8.74 4.07
C LEU A 197 -2.98 7.34 3.98
N VAL A 198 -4.23 7.21 4.42
CA VAL A 198 -4.97 5.95 4.45
C VAL A 198 -6.23 6.13 3.65
N GLY A 199 -6.53 5.14 2.82
CA GLY A 199 -7.78 5.02 2.12
C GLY A 199 -8.33 3.62 2.28
N GLY A 200 -9.62 3.46 2.52
CA GLY A 200 -10.22 2.13 2.60
C GLY A 200 -11.71 2.14 2.28
N ARG A 201 -12.16 1.07 1.64
CA ARG A 201 -13.58 0.84 1.34
C ARG A 201 -14.27 0.21 2.54
N ILE A 202 -15.33 0.85 3.00
CA ILE A 202 -16.25 0.28 3.99
C ILE A 202 -17.39 -0.45 3.29
N ASN A 203 -17.83 -1.55 3.90
CA ASN A 203 -19.05 -2.24 3.49
C ASN A 203 -20.12 -1.95 4.55
N GLY A 204 -21.19 -1.23 4.18
CA GLY A 204 -22.35 -1.04 5.05
C GLY A 204 -23.24 0.12 4.63
N ASN A 205 -24.54 -0.04 4.87
CA ASN A 205 -25.54 1.04 4.80
C ASN A 205 -25.17 2.10 5.83
N TYR A 206 -24.49 3.17 5.41
CA TYR A 206 -24.04 4.24 6.31
C TYR A 206 -25.21 5.08 6.84
N ASP A 207 -26.37 5.05 6.16
CA ASP A 207 -27.46 6.01 6.35
C ASP A 207 -28.71 5.48 7.09
N ASN A 208 -28.69 4.27 7.64
CA ASN A 208 -29.91 3.69 8.25
C ASN A 208 -30.33 4.31 9.60
N ASN A 209 -29.71 5.40 10.06
CA ASN A 209 -29.96 5.95 11.40
C ASN A 209 -30.79 7.24 11.46
N ASN A 210 -31.24 7.83 10.33
CA ASN A 210 -31.93 9.13 10.38
C ASN A 210 -33.30 9.26 9.66
N ASN A 211 -33.91 8.18 9.17
CA ASN A 211 -35.22 8.27 8.50
C ASN A 211 -36.31 7.42 9.17
N ASN A 212 -36.50 7.62 10.48
CA ASN A 212 -37.69 7.17 11.20
C ASN A 212 -38.65 8.32 11.50
N ASP A 213 -38.85 9.23 10.55
CA ASP A 213 -39.94 10.19 10.62
C ASP A 213 -41.19 9.60 9.99
N ASN A 214 -42.04 9.06 10.88
CA ASN A 214 -43.41 8.66 10.64
C ASN A 214 -44.19 9.77 9.90
N ILE A 215 -44.48 9.59 8.61
CA ILE A 215 -45.51 10.36 7.93
C ILE A 215 -46.71 9.43 7.71
N GLY A 216 -47.59 9.43 8.71
CA GLY A 216 -48.98 9.06 8.54
C GLY A 216 -49.70 10.08 7.66
N GLY A 217 -50.73 9.64 6.94
CA GLY A 217 -51.71 10.52 6.32
C GLY A 217 -51.80 10.45 4.80
N ASP A 218 -52.79 9.67 4.38
CA ASP A 218 -53.79 10.02 3.37
C ASP A 218 -53.50 9.86 1.86
N SER A 219 -54.59 9.75 1.13
CA SER A 219 -54.90 8.63 0.25
C SER A 219 -54.92 8.97 -1.25
N ASP A 220 -53.93 9.73 -1.73
CA ASP A 220 -53.86 10.16 -3.16
C ASP A 220 -52.54 9.83 -3.91
N LYS A 221 -51.65 9.00 -3.34
CA LYS A 221 -50.26 8.82 -3.82
C LYS A 221 -50.00 7.61 -4.73
N ARG A 222 -50.93 7.19 -5.59
CA ARG A 222 -50.70 5.99 -6.44
C ARG A 222 -49.84 6.24 -7.69
N ARG A 223 -49.78 7.46 -8.24
CA ARG A 223 -48.92 7.79 -9.41
C ARG A 223 -47.52 8.32 -9.03
N MET A 224 -47.36 8.97 -7.88
CA MET A 224 -46.03 9.35 -7.35
C MET A 224 -45.28 8.19 -6.69
N ARG A 225 -45.96 7.11 -6.31
CA ARG A 225 -45.32 5.93 -5.70
C ARG A 225 -44.31 5.27 -6.62
N ARG A 226 -44.57 5.14 -7.93
CA ARG A 226 -43.63 4.47 -8.85
C ARG A 226 -42.33 5.25 -9.06
N GLY A 227 -42.39 6.58 -9.11
CA GLY A 227 -41.18 7.43 -9.17
C GLY A 227 -40.39 7.38 -7.87
N ALA A 228 -41.06 7.56 -6.72
CA ALA A 228 -40.41 7.53 -5.41
C ALA A 228 -39.89 6.14 -5.00
N GLU A 229 -40.51 5.06 -5.47
CA GLU A 229 -40.08 3.68 -5.22
C GLU A 229 -38.91 3.30 -6.12
N GLN A 230 -38.83 3.87 -7.33
CA GLN A 230 -37.67 3.77 -8.22
C GLN A 230 -36.50 4.63 -7.72
N GLU A 231 -36.77 5.85 -7.23
CA GLU A 231 -35.78 6.69 -6.53
C GLU A 231 -35.28 6.03 -5.24
N LYS A 232 -36.15 5.40 -4.44
CA LYS A 232 -35.73 4.62 -3.26
C LYS A 232 -34.92 3.38 -3.64
N MET A 233 -35.27 2.67 -4.71
CA MET A 233 -34.48 1.56 -5.21
C MET A 233 -33.13 2.01 -5.76
N GLU A 234 -33.07 3.17 -6.43
CA GLU A 234 -31.82 3.76 -6.92
C GLU A 234 -30.96 4.31 -5.79
N HIS A 235 -31.54 4.92 -4.76
CA HIS A 235 -30.85 5.37 -3.55
C HIS A 235 -30.35 4.17 -2.73
N GLN A 236 -31.15 3.11 -2.54
CA GLN A 236 -30.70 1.86 -1.93
C GLN A 236 -29.62 1.16 -2.76
N LYS A 237 -29.67 1.27 -4.09
CA LYS A 237 -28.62 0.75 -4.97
C LYS A 237 -27.35 1.61 -4.90
N LEU A 238 -27.46 2.91 -4.67
CA LEU A 238 -26.34 3.82 -4.44
C LEU A 238 -25.73 3.62 -3.04
N GLU A 239 -26.56 3.39 -2.01
CA GLU A 239 -26.15 3.00 -0.65
C GLU A 239 -25.51 1.61 -0.62
N SER A 240 -25.86 0.74 -1.58
CA SER A 240 -25.18 -0.55 -1.79
C SER A 240 -23.80 -0.41 -2.45
N LEU A 241 -23.48 0.75 -3.04
CA LEU A 241 -22.12 1.05 -3.49
C LEU A 241 -21.30 1.34 -2.25
N GLY A 242 -20.21 0.59 -2.08
CA GLY A 242 -19.35 0.74 -0.91
C GLY A 242 -18.76 2.13 -0.87
N HIS A 243 -18.88 2.82 0.27
CA HIS A 243 -18.26 4.12 0.43
C HIS A 243 -16.77 3.98 0.74
N TYR A 244 -16.01 5.03 0.45
CA TYR A 244 -14.57 5.06 0.69
C TYR A 244 -14.24 6.12 1.73
N CYS A 245 -13.58 5.72 2.81
CA CYS A 245 -13.11 6.65 3.84
C CYS A 245 -11.64 6.96 3.57
N THR A 246 -11.23 8.21 3.80
CA THR A 246 -9.83 8.62 3.71
C THR A 246 -9.40 9.36 4.96
N TYR A 247 -8.19 9.08 5.43
CA TYR A 247 -7.62 9.64 6.65
C TYR A 247 -6.19 10.09 6.40
N ALA A 248 -5.81 11.21 6.98
CA ALA A 248 -4.44 11.72 7.00
C ALA A 248 -3.95 11.80 8.43
N VAL A 249 -2.81 11.18 8.70
CA VAL A 249 -2.27 10.99 10.05
C VAL A 249 -0.83 11.51 10.10
N SER A 250 -0.45 12.14 11.21
CA SER A 250 0.92 12.56 11.47
C SER A 250 1.86 11.35 11.53
N GLY A 251 2.90 11.32 10.71
CA GLY A 251 3.81 10.18 10.65
C GLY A 251 4.61 9.94 11.93
N LYS A 252 4.89 10.99 12.72
CA LYS A 252 5.68 10.87 13.95
C LYS A 252 4.85 10.53 15.18
N THR A 253 3.65 11.10 15.31
CA THR A 253 2.82 11.00 16.52
C THR A 253 1.62 10.08 16.37
N GLY A 254 1.16 9.81 15.15
CA GLY A 254 -0.08 9.08 14.91
C GLY A 254 -1.35 9.92 15.09
N GLU A 255 -1.22 11.24 15.27
CA GLU A 255 -2.36 12.14 15.44
C GLU A 255 -3.14 12.33 14.13
N LEU A 256 -4.47 12.28 14.20
CA LEU A 256 -5.34 12.50 13.06
C LEU A 256 -5.33 13.98 12.63
N LEU A 257 -4.90 14.25 11.41
CA LEU A 257 -4.77 15.61 10.87
C LEU A 257 -6.00 16.03 10.05
N TRP A 258 -6.54 15.09 9.29
CA TRP A 258 -7.68 15.27 8.41
C TRP A 258 -8.36 13.91 8.20
N LYS A 259 -9.67 13.94 8.01
CA LYS A 259 -10.47 12.77 7.68
C LYS A 259 -11.55 13.16 6.68
N HIS A 260 -11.98 12.19 5.90
CA HIS A 260 -13.18 12.22 5.10
C HIS A 260 -13.91 10.90 5.28
N GLU A 261 -15.10 11.00 5.83
CA GLU A 261 -16.08 9.94 5.97
C GLU A 261 -17.32 10.22 5.11
N PRO A 262 -18.10 9.18 4.79
CA PRO A 262 -19.38 9.36 4.12
C PRO A 262 -20.30 10.24 4.97
N GLY A 263 -20.91 11.24 4.34
CA GLY A 263 -21.76 12.22 5.02
C GLY A 263 -21.02 13.44 5.59
N ASP A 264 -19.69 13.56 5.43
CA ASP A 264 -18.94 14.76 5.86
C ASP A 264 -19.30 16.01 5.04
N PHE A 265 -19.84 15.85 3.83
CA PHE A 265 -20.26 16.96 2.99
C PHE A 265 -21.78 17.15 3.04
N GLU A 266 -22.20 18.35 3.44
CA GLU A 266 -23.61 18.72 3.44
C GLU A 266 -24.14 18.79 2.01
N VAL A 267 -25.20 18.02 1.74
CA VAL A 267 -25.98 18.15 0.52
C VAL A 267 -27.03 19.20 0.79
N HIS A 268 -26.92 20.37 0.16
CA HIS A 268 -28.06 21.27 0.10
C HIS A 268 -28.97 20.82 -1.04
N PRO A 269 -30.14 20.23 -0.76
CA PRO A 269 -31.17 20.14 -1.78
C PRO A 269 -31.51 21.59 -2.15
N ALA A 270 -31.12 22.02 -3.35
CA ALA A 270 -31.43 23.37 -3.80
C ALA A 270 -32.96 23.49 -3.99
N TYR A 271 -33.67 23.77 -2.90
CA TYR A 271 -35.13 23.83 -2.87
C TYR A 271 -35.69 25.03 -3.66
N ASP A 272 -34.88 26.05 -3.93
CA ASP A 272 -35.39 27.34 -4.44
C ASP A 272 -35.20 27.64 -5.92
N ILE A 273 -34.51 26.79 -6.69
CA ILE A 273 -34.50 26.94 -8.16
C ILE A 273 -35.67 26.12 -8.70
N GLY A 274 -36.81 26.78 -8.92
CA GLY A 274 -38.07 26.20 -9.36
C GLY A 274 -37.90 25.03 -10.33
N LEU A 275 -38.44 23.87 -9.95
CA LEU A 275 -38.49 22.65 -10.76
C LEU A 275 -39.10 22.85 -12.16
N SER A 276 -39.76 23.98 -12.40
CA SER A 276 -40.36 24.36 -13.68
C SER A 276 -39.37 24.79 -14.76
N SER A 277 -38.11 25.12 -14.42
CA SER A 277 -37.14 25.65 -15.39
C SER A 277 -36.29 24.59 -16.09
N PHE A 278 -36.34 23.33 -15.64
CA PHE A 278 -35.51 22.25 -16.21
C PHE A 278 -36.40 21.20 -16.88
N THR A 279 -36.42 21.23 -18.22
CA THR A 279 -37.20 20.29 -19.05
C THR A 279 -36.57 18.90 -19.15
N HIS A 280 -35.36 18.68 -18.62
CA HIS A 280 -34.61 17.44 -18.81
C HIS A 280 -34.17 16.81 -17.48
N PHE A 281 -34.66 15.60 -17.21
CA PHE A 281 -34.42 14.81 -16.00
C PHE A 281 -32.93 14.61 -15.68
N LYS A 282 -32.06 14.53 -16.69
CA LYS A 282 -30.60 14.42 -16.50
C LYS A 282 -29.95 15.64 -15.84
N LEU A 283 -30.56 16.84 -15.96
CA LEU A 283 -30.07 18.06 -15.32
C LEU A 283 -30.49 18.15 -13.85
N LEU A 284 -31.62 17.51 -13.49
CA LEU A 284 -32.09 17.43 -12.10
C LEU A 284 -31.11 16.64 -11.23
N PHE A 285 -30.53 15.54 -11.74
CA PHE A 285 -29.49 14.78 -11.02
C PHE A 285 -28.24 15.60 -10.69
N HIS A 286 -27.87 16.53 -11.55
CA HIS A 286 -26.69 17.37 -11.34
C HIS A 286 -26.83 18.35 -10.16
N LYS A 287 -28.08 18.63 -9.75
CA LYS A 287 -28.43 19.56 -8.67
C LYS A 287 -28.35 18.90 -7.29
N TYR A 288 -28.56 17.59 -7.20
CA TYR A 288 -28.48 16.81 -5.95
C TYR A 288 -27.05 16.33 -5.61
N LEU A 289 -26.09 16.57 -6.50
CA LEU A 289 -24.69 16.18 -6.35
C LEU A 289 -23.76 17.38 -6.08
N LEU A 290 -24.32 18.53 -5.75
CA LEU A 290 -23.55 19.72 -5.38
C LEU A 290 -23.30 19.67 -3.87
N HIS A 291 -22.20 19.03 -3.50
CA HIS A 291 -21.66 19.08 -2.14
C HIS A 291 -20.92 20.41 -1.94
N GLU A 292 -21.27 21.17 -0.90
CA GLU A 292 -20.51 22.37 -0.55
C GLU A 292 -19.12 21.97 -0.04
N GLY A 293 -18.08 22.54 -0.63
CA GLY A 293 -16.68 22.24 -0.30
C GLY A 293 -15.99 21.22 -1.23
N GLU A 294 -16.74 20.52 -2.08
CA GLU A 294 -16.14 19.67 -3.11
C GLU A 294 -15.80 20.45 -4.38
N VAL A 295 -14.61 20.19 -4.93
CA VAL A 295 -14.22 20.72 -6.24
C VAL A 295 -14.50 19.65 -7.29
N SER A 296 -15.29 20.01 -8.31
CA SER A 296 -15.61 19.08 -9.39
C SER A 296 -14.35 18.56 -10.08
N TRP A 297 -14.26 17.24 -10.23
CA TRP A 297 -13.14 16.55 -10.90
C TRP A 297 -12.93 17.03 -12.35
N HIS A 298 -13.98 17.56 -13.00
CA HIS A 298 -13.91 18.13 -14.35
C HIS A 298 -12.88 19.26 -14.47
N GLN A 299 -12.62 20.00 -13.38
CA GLN A 299 -11.61 21.06 -13.36
C GLN A 299 -10.18 20.51 -13.48
N TYR A 300 -9.99 19.21 -13.23
CA TYR A 300 -8.71 18.50 -13.23
C TYR A 300 -8.69 17.31 -14.19
N SER A 301 -9.60 17.30 -15.18
CA SER A 301 -9.82 16.15 -16.05
C SER A 301 -8.55 15.71 -16.78
N SER A 302 -7.74 16.64 -17.28
CA SER A 302 -6.48 16.29 -17.95
C SER A 302 -5.48 15.61 -16.99
N ALA A 303 -5.31 16.16 -15.79
CA ALA A 303 -4.42 15.62 -14.77
C ALA A 303 -4.89 14.24 -14.27
N ILE A 304 -6.18 14.08 -14.03
CA ILE A 304 -6.77 12.81 -13.60
C ILE A 304 -6.58 11.72 -14.66
N ARG A 305 -6.84 12.04 -15.95
CA ARG A 305 -6.65 11.09 -17.05
C ARG A 305 -5.20 10.61 -17.20
N GLN A 306 -4.23 11.44 -16.81
CA GLN A 306 -2.82 11.07 -16.86
C GLN A 306 -2.42 10.08 -15.76
N ILE A 307 -3.11 10.12 -14.61
CA ILE A 307 -2.78 9.32 -13.41
C ILE A 307 -3.61 8.04 -13.34
N MET A 308 -4.85 8.06 -13.86
CA MET A 308 -5.75 6.92 -13.74
C MET A 308 -5.19 5.67 -14.44
N PRO A 309 -5.22 4.50 -13.77
CA PRO A 309 -4.77 3.26 -14.36
C PRO A 309 -5.73 2.82 -15.47
N HIS A 310 -5.18 2.12 -16.46
CA HIS A 310 -5.94 1.68 -17.63
C HIS A 310 -6.91 0.53 -17.35
N SER A 311 -6.73 -0.21 -16.24
CA SER A 311 -7.60 -1.32 -15.84
C SER A 311 -7.63 -1.52 -14.33
N TRP A 312 -8.76 -2.02 -13.84
CA TRP A 312 -9.02 -2.37 -12.44
C TRP A 312 -9.46 -3.83 -12.40
N THR A 313 -8.56 -4.71 -12.00
CA THR A 313 -8.75 -6.16 -12.01
C THR A 313 -8.75 -6.76 -10.61
N ASP A 314 -7.84 -6.31 -9.73
CA ASP A 314 -7.70 -6.80 -8.36
C ASP A 314 -7.77 -5.65 -7.34
N ASP A 315 -7.97 -6.01 -6.07
CA ASP A 315 -8.11 -5.06 -4.97
C ASP A 315 -6.81 -4.26 -4.76
N PHE A 316 -5.69 -4.89 -5.11
CA PHE A 316 -4.34 -4.31 -5.10
C PHE A 316 -4.13 -3.22 -6.15
N ASP A 317 -5.02 -3.08 -7.13
CA ASP A 317 -4.95 -1.97 -8.10
C ASP A 317 -5.32 -0.63 -7.45
N THR A 318 -5.90 -0.67 -6.24
CA THR A 318 -6.21 0.50 -5.42
C THR A 318 -4.93 1.09 -4.82
N LYS A 319 -4.51 2.24 -5.34
CA LYS A 319 -3.27 2.91 -4.94
C LYS A 319 -3.48 4.39 -4.61
N LEU A 320 -2.66 4.88 -3.67
CA LEU A 320 -2.53 6.28 -3.33
C LEU A 320 -1.23 6.82 -3.91
N GLU A 321 -1.34 7.85 -4.74
CA GLU A 321 -0.17 8.50 -5.34
C GLU A 321 -0.20 10.01 -5.12
N LEU A 322 0.99 10.57 -4.90
CA LEU A 322 1.16 12.01 -4.85
C LEU A 322 1.27 12.54 -6.25
N ALA A 323 0.41 13.50 -6.56
CA ALA A 323 0.37 14.11 -7.87
C ALA A 323 0.14 15.61 -7.76
N GLN A 324 0.68 16.34 -8.73
CA GLN A 324 0.41 17.75 -8.87
C GLN A 324 -0.82 17.93 -9.75
N PHE A 325 -1.83 18.61 -9.22
CA PHE A 325 -3.09 18.84 -9.91
C PHE A 325 -3.17 20.30 -10.34
N ASN A 326 -3.00 20.50 -11.65
CA ASN A 326 -3.19 21.81 -12.26
C ASN A 326 -4.60 21.86 -12.85
N LYS A 327 -5.29 22.98 -12.65
CA LYS A 327 -6.62 23.18 -13.24
C LYS A 327 -6.49 23.28 -14.75
N ASP A 328 -7.42 22.64 -15.47
CA ASP A 328 -7.48 22.70 -16.92
C ASP A 328 -7.73 24.16 -17.35
N LYS A 329 -6.77 24.76 -18.06
CA LYS A 329 -6.90 26.14 -18.56
C LYS A 329 -7.92 26.21 -19.69
N LYS A 330 -9.21 26.32 -19.37
CA LYS A 330 -10.24 26.90 -20.26
C LYS A 330 -11.29 27.72 -19.49
N LYS A 331 -11.36 29.01 -19.86
CA LYS A 331 -12.32 30.08 -19.50
C LYS A 331 -12.41 30.49 -18.02
N SER A 332 -11.29 30.87 -17.43
CA SER A 332 -11.31 31.95 -16.44
C SER A 332 -10.11 32.85 -16.72
N ASP A 333 -10.36 33.94 -17.44
CA ASP A 333 -9.44 35.08 -17.55
C ASP A 333 -9.38 35.80 -16.20
N GLU A 334 -8.87 35.10 -15.17
CA GLU A 334 -8.48 35.72 -13.92
C GLU A 334 -6.99 35.42 -13.68
N PRO A 335 -6.13 36.45 -13.73
CA PRO A 335 -4.70 36.29 -13.49
C PRO A 335 -4.48 36.12 -12.00
N GLY A 336 -4.36 34.86 -11.54
CA GLY A 336 -3.99 34.60 -10.15
C GLY A 336 -4.19 33.18 -9.61
N VAL A 337 -4.40 32.16 -10.46
CA VAL A 337 -4.73 30.82 -9.94
C VAL A 337 -3.46 30.06 -9.56
N THR A 338 -3.37 29.76 -8.27
CA THR A 338 -2.26 29.07 -7.61
C THR A 338 -2.27 27.57 -7.93
N ASP A 339 -1.09 27.00 -8.21
CA ASP A 339 -0.92 25.56 -8.38
C ASP A 339 -1.20 24.84 -7.05
N HIS A 340 -2.02 23.79 -7.08
CA HIS A 340 -2.33 22.98 -5.90
C HIS A 340 -1.59 21.64 -5.96
N LYS A 341 -0.83 21.33 -4.89
CA LYS A 341 -0.32 19.97 -4.66
C LYS A 341 -1.43 19.16 -4.00
N GLY A 342 -1.79 18.03 -4.59
CA GLY A 342 -2.86 17.16 -4.11
C GLY A 342 -2.41 15.73 -3.93
N VAL A 343 -3.32 14.90 -3.43
CA VAL A 343 -3.15 13.44 -3.37
C VAL A 343 -4.23 12.88 -4.28
N SER A 344 -3.85 11.98 -5.19
CA SER A 344 -4.82 11.20 -5.94
C SER A 344 -5.03 9.87 -5.23
N LEU A 345 -6.26 9.65 -4.79
CA LEU A 345 -6.73 8.32 -4.48
C LEU A 345 -7.48 7.81 -5.71
N THR A 346 -7.02 6.68 -6.25
CA THR A 346 -7.78 5.98 -7.27
C THR A 346 -8.25 4.65 -6.69
N TYR A 347 -9.53 4.33 -6.87
CA TYR A 347 -10.16 3.12 -6.35
C TYR A 347 -11.28 2.64 -7.29
N ARG A 348 -11.73 1.41 -7.09
CA ARG A 348 -12.83 0.79 -7.85
C ARG A 348 -14.17 1.20 -7.24
N LEU A 349 -15.05 1.80 -8.06
CA LEU A 349 -16.45 2.09 -7.70
C LEU A 349 -17.27 0.80 -7.58
#